data_AF-A0A3E0KDS8-F1
#
_entry.id   AF-A0A3E0KDS8-F1
#
_cell.length_a   1.000
_cell.length_b   1.000
_cell.length_c   1.000
_cell.angle_alpha   90.00
_cell.angle_beta   90.00
_cell.angle_gamma   90.00
#
_symmetry.space_group_name_H-M   'P 1'
#
loop_
_entity.id
_entity.type
_entity.pdbx_description
1 polymer ?
#
loop_
_entity_poly.entity_id
_entity_poly.type
_entity_poly.pdbx_seq_one_letter_code
_entity_poly.pdbx_strand_id
1 'polypeptide(L)'
;MKWTQINVHTSSEAEEAVVQILLDMGARGVAVGTDGSGPVVTAYLAEAGPEAANAVQRRVAALAGFGLDPGAARVTVARVDDEDWAESWKRHYRPLELGRRLLVKPAWIDIDPGQRLVIELDPGMAFGTGYHPTTALCLEALEDVVKPG
;
A
#
# COMPACT_ATOMS: atom_id res chain seq x y z
N MET A 1 8.80 13.57 9.21
CA MET A 1 9.69 12.62 9.91
C MET A 1 10.47 11.83 8.87
N LYS A 2 11.68 11.37 9.18
CA LYS A 2 12.44 10.50 8.27
C LYS A 2 12.31 9.06 8.75
N TRP A 3 11.83 8.19 7.87
CA TRP A 3 11.65 6.78 8.15
C TRP A 3 12.80 5.98 7.54
N THR A 4 13.14 4.89 8.22
CA THR A 4 14.09 3.91 7.72
C THR A 4 13.34 2.61 7.53
N GLN A 5 13.22 2.19 6.27
CA GLN A 5 12.69 0.89 5.91
C GLN A 5 13.79 -0.16 6.09
N ILE A 6 13.49 -1.21 6.82
CA ILE A 6 14.35 -2.39 6.96
C ILE A 6 13.61 -3.58 6.37
N ASN A 7 14.23 -4.27 5.39
CA ASN A 7 13.74 -5.55 4.89
C ASN A 7 14.68 -6.66 5.34
N VAL A 8 14.11 -7.75 5.85
CA VAL A 8 14.83 -8.94 6.27
C VAL A 8 14.37 -10.12 5.42
N HIS A 9 15.26 -10.63 4.57
CA HIS A 9 15.03 -11.88 3.84
C HIS A 9 15.42 -13.04 4.74
N THR A 10 14.46 -13.93 4.97
CA THR A 10 14.59 -15.02 5.95
C THR A 10 13.93 -16.29 5.41
N SER A 11 14.09 -17.40 6.12
CA SER A 11 13.31 -18.63 5.89
C SER A 11 11.87 -18.49 6.43
N SER A 12 10.97 -19.38 5.99
CA SER A 12 9.63 -19.51 6.59
C SER A 12 9.66 -19.95 8.05
N GLU A 13 10.71 -20.66 8.46
CA GLU A 13 10.87 -21.11 9.85
C GLU A 13 11.17 -19.93 10.79
N ALA A 14 12.01 -19.00 10.34
CA ALA A 14 12.44 -17.86 11.14
C ALA A 14 11.58 -16.60 10.96
N GLU A 15 10.60 -16.61 10.06
CA GLU A 15 9.73 -15.45 9.74
C GLU A 15 9.13 -14.79 10.98
N GLU A 16 8.47 -15.57 11.86
CA GLU A 16 7.82 -15.06 13.06
C GLU A 16 8.83 -14.50 14.08
N ALA A 17 9.99 -15.15 14.21
CA ALA A 17 11.05 -14.66 15.09
C ALA A 17 11.63 -13.33 14.59
N VAL A 18 11.75 -13.17 13.26
CA VAL A 18 12.19 -11.93 12.62
C VAL A 18 11.16 -10.82 12.82
N VAL A 19 9.87 -11.13 12.71
CA VAL A 19 8.77 -10.20 13.05
C VAL A 19 8.95 -9.68 14.48
N GLN A 20 9.13 -10.56 15.46
CA GLN A 20 9.31 -10.15 16.84
C GLN A 20 10.57 -9.32 17.06
N ILE A 21 11.68 -9.67 16.39
CA ILE A 21 12.93 -8.88 16.45
C ILE A 21 12.68 -7.44 16.00
N LEU A 22 11.93 -7.23 14.91
CA LEU A 22 11.65 -5.90 14.39
C LEU A 22 10.70 -5.11 15.32
N LEU A 23 9.69 -5.77 15.89
CA LEU A 23 8.79 -5.15 16.88
C LEU A 23 9.55 -4.70 18.13
N ASP A 24 10.42 -5.55 18.68
CA ASP A 24 11.27 -5.21 19.83
C ASP A 24 12.22 -4.03 19.54
N MET A 25 12.56 -3.80 18.28
CA MET A 25 13.38 -2.67 17.85
C MET A 25 12.60 -1.36 17.68
N GLY A 26 11.30 -1.37 17.98
CA GLY A 26 10.44 -0.19 17.93
C GLY A 26 9.69 -0.03 16.62
N ALA A 27 9.63 -1.07 15.77
CA ALA A 27 8.71 -1.07 14.65
C ALA A 27 7.27 -1.03 15.17
N ARG A 28 6.47 -0.08 14.66
CA ARG A 28 5.03 0.04 15.01
C ARG A 28 4.15 -0.97 14.27
N GLY A 29 4.69 -1.57 13.23
CA GLY A 29 4.04 -2.58 12.41
C GLY A 29 5.06 -3.20 11.47
N VAL A 30 4.74 -4.40 10.99
CA VAL A 30 5.56 -5.15 10.03
C VAL A 30 4.66 -5.63 8.89
N ALA A 31 5.23 -5.73 7.70
CA ALA A 31 4.59 -6.35 6.54
C ALA A 31 5.38 -7.60 6.15
N VAL A 32 4.67 -8.72 6.01
CA VAL A 32 5.26 -9.98 5.54
C VAL A 32 4.86 -10.17 4.08
N GLY A 33 5.86 -10.37 3.22
CA GLY A 33 5.69 -10.68 1.81
C GLY A 33 6.66 -11.76 1.36
N THR A 34 6.71 -12.00 0.05
CA THR A 34 7.64 -12.95 -0.56
C THR A 34 8.29 -12.34 -1.80
N ASP A 35 9.57 -12.66 -2.07
CA ASP A 35 10.31 -12.14 -3.23
C ASP A 35 10.74 -13.22 -4.24
N GLY A 36 10.05 -14.37 -4.25
CA GLY A 36 10.42 -15.53 -5.06
C GLY A 36 11.61 -16.34 -4.51
N SER A 37 12.41 -15.77 -3.60
CA SER A 37 13.49 -16.47 -2.89
C SER A 37 13.12 -16.91 -1.46
N GLY A 38 12.03 -16.36 -0.92
CA GLY A 38 11.49 -16.71 0.39
C GLY A 38 10.71 -15.55 1.00
N PRO A 39 10.34 -15.65 2.28
CA PRO A 39 9.77 -14.56 3.05
C PRO A 39 10.66 -13.32 3.14
N VAL A 40 10.01 -12.17 3.10
CA VAL A 40 10.61 -10.86 3.34
C VAL A 40 9.78 -10.14 4.38
N VAL A 41 10.38 -9.86 5.53
CA VAL A 41 9.74 -9.10 6.61
C VAL A 41 10.21 -7.65 6.54
N THR A 42 9.27 -6.74 6.35
CA THR A 42 9.51 -5.31 6.15
C THR A 42 9.01 -4.52 7.34
N ALA A 43 9.84 -3.64 7.90
CA ALA A 43 9.47 -2.75 8.99
C ALA A 43 9.90 -1.31 8.70
N TYR A 44 9.16 -0.35 9.25
CA TYR A 44 9.48 1.07 9.20
C TYR A 44 9.79 1.58 10.60
N LEU A 45 11.02 2.06 10.80
CA LEU A 45 11.47 2.62 12.07
C LEU A 45 11.71 4.12 11.91
N ALA A 46 11.19 4.90 12.87
CA ALA A 46 11.43 6.33 12.92
C ALA A 46 12.87 6.59 13.39
N GLU A 47 13.60 7.45 12.69
CA GLU A 47 14.93 7.92 13.10
C GLU A 47 16.00 6.82 13.28
N ALA A 48 15.80 5.63 12.69
CA ALA A 48 16.76 4.55 12.80
C ALA A 48 17.97 4.78 11.89
N GLY A 49 19.17 4.83 12.47
CA GLY A 49 20.44 4.89 11.75
C GLY A 49 20.94 3.51 11.29
N PRO A 50 22.10 3.45 10.61
CA PRO A 50 22.75 2.19 10.18
C PRO A 50 22.99 1.19 11.31
N GLU A 51 23.10 1.65 12.55
CA GLU A 51 23.27 0.82 13.75
C GLU A 51 22.08 -0.11 13.99
N ALA A 52 20.86 0.33 13.68
CA ALA A 52 19.66 -0.49 13.79
C ALA A 52 19.72 -1.68 12.84
N ALA A 53 20.15 -1.46 11.59
CA ALA A 53 20.34 -2.52 10.60
C ALA A 53 21.31 -3.60 11.10
N ASN A 54 22.45 -3.16 11.65
CA ASN A 54 23.47 -4.05 12.20
C ASN A 54 22.95 -4.83 13.42
N ALA A 55 22.13 -4.20 14.26
CA ALA A 55 21.50 -4.87 15.39
C ALA A 55 20.47 -5.93 14.94
N VAL A 56 19.62 -5.62 13.94
CA VAL A 56 18.72 -6.60 13.31
C VAL A 56 19.53 -7.76 12.77
N GLN A 57 20.55 -7.49 11.94
CA GLN A 57 21.39 -8.51 11.31
C GLN A 57 22.00 -9.48 12.33
N ARG A 58 22.52 -8.96 13.46
CA ARG A 58 23.06 -9.79 14.54
C ARG A 58 22.00 -10.65 15.22
N ARG A 59 20.82 -10.07 15.51
CA ARG A 59 19.73 -10.80 16.18
C ARG A 59 19.15 -11.90 15.30
N VAL A 60 18.97 -11.63 14.01
CA VAL A 60 18.49 -12.62 13.03
C VAL A 60 19.50 -13.75 12.86
N ALA A 61 20.80 -13.44 12.75
CA ALA A 61 21.84 -14.46 12.68
C ALA A 61 21.93 -15.31 13.96
N ALA A 62 21.60 -14.75 15.13
CA ALA A 62 21.60 -15.47 16.40
C ALA A 62 20.48 -16.52 16.52
N LEU A 63 19.45 -16.46 15.66
CA LEU A 63 18.35 -17.44 15.64
C LEU A 63 18.85 -18.88 15.43
N ALA A 64 19.93 -19.05 14.67
CA ALA A 64 20.59 -20.34 14.49
C ALA A 64 21.04 -20.96 15.84
N GLY A 65 21.43 -20.14 16.82
CA GLY A 65 21.79 -20.59 18.15
C GLY A 65 20.60 -21.08 18.99
N PHE A 66 19.38 -20.75 18.57
CA PHE A 66 18.13 -21.22 19.18
C PHE A 66 17.48 -22.37 18.40
N GLY A 67 18.17 -22.90 17.37
CA GLY A 67 17.69 -24.01 16.55
C GLY A 67 16.73 -23.63 15.43
N LEU A 68 16.62 -22.33 15.10
CA LEU A 68 15.84 -21.83 13.95
C LEU A 68 16.79 -21.52 12.79
N ASP A 69 16.53 -22.02 11.58
CA ASP A 69 17.30 -21.64 10.40
C ASP A 69 16.90 -20.24 9.91
N PRO A 70 17.75 -19.20 10.00
CA PRO A 70 17.41 -17.86 9.52
C PRO A 70 17.48 -17.73 7.98
N GLY A 71 17.88 -18.79 7.26
CA GLY A 71 18.04 -18.78 5.82
C GLY A 71 19.09 -17.76 5.36
N ALA A 72 18.74 -16.95 4.35
CA ALA A 72 19.64 -15.92 3.82
C ALA A 72 20.02 -14.85 4.85
N ALA A 73 19.18 -14.64 5.88
CA ALA A 73 19.35 -13.64 6.92
C ALA A 73 19.75 -12.25 6.40
N ARG A 74 19.34 -11.88 5.18
CA ARG A 74 19.85 -10.70 4.49
C ARG A 74 19.04 -9.48 4.91
N VAL A 75 19.69 -8.53 5.58
CA VAL A 75 19.08 -7.26 5.97
C VAL A 75 19.43 -6.17 4.95
N THR A 76 18.41 -5.48 4.43
CA THR A 76 18.58 -4.30 3.55
C THR A 76 17.90 -3.10 4.16
N VAL A 77 18.43 -1.90 3.89
CA VAL A 77 17.92 -0.65 4.45
C VAL A 77 17.74 0.40 3.38
N ALA A 78 16.60 1.08 3.41
CA ALA A 78 16.31 2.24 2.58
C ALA A 78 15.78 3.40 3.43
N ARG A 79 16.15 4.63 3.05
CA ARG A 79 15.51 5.83 3.62
C ARG A 79 14.21 6.07 2.89
N VAL A 80 13.17 6.35 3.66
CA VAL A 80 11.83 6.68 3.16
C VAL A 80 11.46 8.03 3.76
N ASP A 81 11.21 9.00 2.89
CA ASP A 81 10.72 10.30 3.32
C ASP A 81 9.26 10.16 3.80
N ASP A 82 8.82 11.07 4.68
CA ASP A 82 7.40 11.20 5.01
C ASP A 82 6.66 11.64 3.74
N GLU A 83 6.27 10.68 2.91
CA GLU A 83 5.21 10.89 1.96
C GLU A 83 3.88 10.82 2.71
N ASP A 84 2.92 11.62 2.26
CA ASP A 84 1.54 11.54 2.75
C ASP A 84 0.90 10.24 2.22
N TRP A 85 1.30 9.10 2.80
CA TRP A 85 0.82 7.76 2.46
C TRP A 85 -0.71 7.71 2.55
N ALA A 86 -1.28 8.46 3.51
CA ALA A 86 -2.70 8.62 3.70
C ALA A 86 -3.40 9.31 2.51
N GLU A 87 -2.68 10.04 1.67
CA GLU A 87 -3.23 10.67 0.46
C GLU A 87 -2.67 10.09 -0.85
N SER A 88 -1.65 9.23 -0.77
CA SER A 88 -1.02 8.60 -1.95
C SER A 88 -2.02 7.86 -2.86
N TRP A 89 -3.08 7.29 -2.29
CA TRP A 89 -4.15 6.63 -3.04
C TRP A 89 -4.99 7.62 -3.87
N LYS A 90 -5.16 8.87 -3.42
CA LYS A 90 -5.88 9.92 -4.17
C LYS A 90 -5.21 10.19 -5.52
N ARG A 91 -3.88 10.04 -5.60
CA ARG A 91 -3.09 10.19 -6.83
C ARG A 91 -3.38 9.13 -7.90
N HIS A 92 -4.10 8.06 -7.57
CA HIS A 92 -4.45 7.01 -8.53
C HIS A 92 -5.86 7.18 -9.11
N TYR A 93 -6.71 7.98 -8.47
CA TYR A 93 -8.03 8.31 -9.00
C TYR A 93 -7.94 9.41 -10.06
N ARG A 94 -8.73 9.24 -11.12
CA ARG A 94 -8.82 10.11 -12.30
C ARG A 94 -10.31 10.34 -12.59
N PRO A 95 -10.68 11.48 -13.20
CA PRO A 95 -11.99 11.62 -13.77
C PRO A 95 -12.24 10.53 -14.82
N LEU A 96 -13.45 9.98 -14.81
CA LEU A 96 -13.90 8.93 -15.71
C LEU A 96 -15.08 9.44 -16.51
N GLU A 97 -14.88 9.58 -17.81
CA GLU A 97 -15.96 9.84 -18.74
C GLU A 97 -16.71 8.54 -19.00
N LEU A 98 -18.00 8.52 -18.67
CA LEU A 98 -18.88 7.37 -18.87
C LEU A 98 -19.98 7.73 -19.86
N GLY A 99 -20.19 6.89 -20.87
CA GLY A 99 -21.17 7.15 -21.92
C GLY A 99 -20.97 8.52 -22.59
N ARG A 100 -22.09 9.13 -23.00
CA ARG A 100 -22.09 10.39 -23.77
C ARG A 100 -22.23 11.61 -22.88
N ARG A 101 -22.81 11.47 -21.68
CA ARG A 101 -23.25 12.58 -20.86
C ARG A 101 -22.65 12.60 -19.48
N LEU A 102 -22.08 11.51 -18.96
CA LEU A 102 -21.63 11.44 -17.58
C LEU A 102 -20.12 11.68 -17.44
N LEU A 103 -19.74 12.41 -16.39
CA LEU A 103 -18.38 12.52 -15.89
C LEU A 103 -18.38 12.17 -14.41
N VAL A 104 -17.77 11.03 -14.05
CA VAL A 104 -17.56 10.65 -12.65
C VAL A 104 -16.19 11.16 -12.22
N LYS A 105 -16.10 11.96 -11.17
CA LYS A 105 -14.81 12.44 -10.68
C LYS A 105 -14.69 12.39 -9.16
N PRO A 106 -13.47 12.26 -8.62
CA PRO A 106 -13.24 12.52 -7.21
C PRO A 106 -13.55 13.97 -6.84
N ALA A 107 -14.07 14.19 -5.63
CA ALA A 107 -14.45 15.51 -5.14
C ALA A 107 -13.27 16.51 -5.13
N TRP A 108 -12.04 16.04 -4.94
CA TRP A 108 -10.83 16.87 -4.89
C TRP A 108 -10.20 17.22 -6.26
N ILE A 109 -10.72 16.69 -7.37
CA ILE A 109 -10.19 17.01 -8.70
C ILE A 109 -11.02 18.11 -9.33
N ASP A 110 -10.45 19.28 -9.57
CA ASP A 110 -11.11 20.36 -10.31
C ASP A 110 -10.84 20.22 -11.82
N ILE A 111 -11.90 20.15 -12.61
CA ILE A 111 -11.84 19.99 -14.08
C ILE A 111 -13.09 20.57 -14.71
N ASP A 112 -12.94 21.25 -15.85
CA ASP A 112 -14.07 21.70 -16.66
C ASP A 112 -14.79 20.49 -17.29
N PRO A 113 -16.05 20.23 -16.93
CA PRO A 113 -16.80 19.09 -17.47
C PRO A 113 -17.34 19.33 -18.89
N GLY A 114 -17.18 20.54 -19.43
CA GLY A 114 -17.79 20.95 -20.69
C GLY A 114 -19.31 20.83 -20.61
N GLN A 115 -19.89 19.92 -21.39
CA GLN A 115 -21.34 19.67 -21.43
C GLN A 115 -21.77 18.42 -20.64
N ARG A 116 -20.84 17.73 -19.98
CA ARG A 116 -21.15 16.50 -19.23
C ARG A 116 -21.79 16.83 -17.88
N LEU A 117 -22.70 15.96 -17.44
CA LEU A 117 -23.27 15.91 -16.10
C LEU A 117 -22.23 15.30 -15.16
N VAL A 118 -21.89 16.04 -14.11
CA VAL A 118 -20.86 15.64 -13.16
C VAL A 118 -21.46 14.84 -12.00
N ILE A 119 -20.87 13.68 -11.73
CA ILE A 119 -21.09 12.89 -10.53
C ILE A 119 -19.82 12.98 -9.70
N GLU A 120 -19.86 13.74 -8.62
CA GLU A 120 -18.74 13.85 -7.68
C GLU A 120 -18.84 12.75 -6.61
N LEU A 121 -17.73 12.07 -6.35
CA LEU A 121 -17.62 11.00 -5.36
C LEU A 121 -16.43 11.25 -4.45
N ASP A 122 -16.51 10.77 -3.21
CA ASP A 122 -15.35 10.56 -2.34
C ASP A 122 -15.02 9.06 -2.39
N PRO A 123 -14.11 8.62 -3.29
CA PRO A 123 -13.78 7.22 -3.42
C PRO A 123 -13.13 6.69 -2.13
N GLY A 124 -13.89 5.94 -1.35
CA GLY A 124 -13.42 5.23 -0.16
C GLY A 124 -13.50 3.72 -0.33
N MET A 125 -14.04 3.02 0.67
CA MET A 125 -14.26 1.56 0.64
C MET A 125 -15.55 1.14 -0.09
N ALA A 126 -16.33 2.10 -0.59
CA ALA A 126 -17.61 1.81 -1.25
C ALA A 126 -17.41 1.40 -2.72
N PHE A 127 -18.09 0.33 -3.13
CA PHE A 127 -18.21 -0.05 -4.54
C PHE A 127 -19.05 0.97 -5.31
N GLY A 128 -18.89 1.04 -6.63
CA GLY A 128 -19.70 1.92 -7.49
C GLY A 128 -18.99 3.21 -7.93
N THR A 129 -17.67 3.26 -7.91
CA THR A 129 -16.87 4.41 -8.38
C THR A 129 -16.85 4.60 -9.90
N GLY A 130 -17.44 3.67 -10.66
CA GLY A 130 -17.45 3.69 -12.12
C GLY A 130 -16.29 2.93 -12.78
N TYR A 131 -15.18 2.69 -12.06
CA TYR A 131 -14.02 1.95 -12.59
C TYR A 131 -14.30 0.47 -12.90
N HIS A 132 -15.29 -0.13 -12.23
CA HIS A 132 -15.69 -1.50 -12.50
C HIS A 132 -16.68 -1.54 -13.68
N PRO A 133 -16.51 -2.45 -14.66
CA PRO A 133 -17.36 -2.50 -15.85
C PRO A 133 -18.86 -2.56 -15.57
N THR A 134 -19.28 -3.23 -14.49
CA THR A 134 -20.70 -3.30 -14.12
C THR A 134 -21.29 -1.94 -13.78
N THR A 135 -20.55 -1.08 -13.08
CA THR A 135 -21.04 0.27 -12.75
C THR A 135 -21.07 1.15 -14.00
N ALA A 136 -20.03 1.07 -14.83
CA ALA A 136 -19.97 1.79 -16.10
C ALA A 136 -21.15 1.43 -17.01
N LEU A 137 -21.39 0.14 -17.26
CA LEU A 137 -22.47 -0.34 -18.12
C LEU A 137 -23.86 0.04 -17.59
N CYS A 138 -24.07 -0.03 -16.27
CA CYS A 138 -25.33 0.43 -15.67
C CYS A 138 -25.54 1.93 -15.87
N LEU A 139 -24.51 2.76 -15.65
CA LEU A 139 -24.58 4.20 -15.84
C LEU A 139 -24.82 4.60 -17.30
N GLU A 140 -24.17 3.91 -18.24
CA GLU A 140 -24.40 4.10 -19.68
C GLU A 140 -25.83 3.73 -20.07
N ALA A 141 -26.34 2.59 -19.59
CA ALA A 141 -27.71 2.17 -19.86
C ALA A 141 -28.75 3.18 -19.30
N LEU A 142 -28.46 3.78 -18.13
CA LEU A 142 -29.32 4.80 -17.54
C LEU A 142 -29.46 6.06 -18.42
N GLU A 143 -28.46 6.40 -19.23
CA GLU A 143 -28.57 7.52 -20.18
C GLU A 143 -29.68 7.31 -21.22
N ASP A 144 -29.95 6.06 -21.59
CA ASP A 144 -30.91 5.70 -22.63
C ASP A 144 -32.33 5.49 -22.07
N VAL A 145 -32.44 4.94 -20.86
CA VAL A 145 -33.74 4.48 -20.33
C VAL A 145 -34.44 5.48 -19.42
N VAL A 146 -33.69 6.37 -18.74
CA VAL A 146 -34.25 7.31 -17.77
C VAL A 146 -34.87 8.51 -18.50
N LYS A 147 -36.12 8.83 -18.15
CA LYS A 147 -36.87 10.00 -18.66
C LYS A 147 -37.18 10.96 -17.51
N PRO A 148 -37.38 12.26 -17.77
CA PRO A 148 -37.88 13.19 -16.76
C PRO A 148 -39.19 12.65 -16.16
N GLY A 149 -39.26 12.67 -14.82
CA GLY A 149 -40.44 12.25 -14.06
C GLY A 149 -41.53 13.30 -14.02
#